data_AF-A0A2E9YEC3-F1
#
_entry.id   AF-A0A2E9YEC3-F1
#
_cell.length_a   1.000
_cell.length_b   1.000
_cell.length_c   1.000
_cell.angle_alpha   90.00
_cell.angle_beta   90.00
_cell.angle_gamma   90.00
#
_symmetry.space_group_name_H-M   'P 1'
#
loop_
_entity.id
_entity.type
_entity.pdbx_description
1 polymer ?
#
loop_
_entity_poly.entity_id
_entity_poly.type
_entity_poly.pdbx_seq_one_letter_code
_entity_poly.pdbx_strand_id
1 'polypeptide(L)'
;MQYQAEILIPIFAILSGVAIPISVFVWLYYEGKGKRETVLEIAKHIGDASKLDELINLFEERKKEPIDYRRNGVIAIFVGIGLYALGAIAIGAILEGIGALVSLIGVGSLLAGYLYPNTGKELTNAVEEFEKK
;
A
#
# COMPACT_ATOMS: atom_id res chain seq x y z
N MET A 1 -21.39 23.93 28.21
CA MET A 1 -20.20 23.05 28.13
C MET A 1 -20.41 21.90 27.13
N GLN A 2 -21.52 21.15 27.16
CA GLN A 2 -21.77 20.05 26.20
C GLN A 2 -21.85 20.48 24.72
N TYR A 3 -22.47 21.62 24.42
CA TYR A 3 -22.63 22.12 23.03
C TYR A 3 -21.29 22.43 22.32
N GLN A 4 -20.26 22.85 23.07
CA GLN A 4 -18.95 23.13 22.46
C GLN A 4 -18.22 21.84 22.06
N ALA A 5 -18.42 20.73 22.79
CA ALA A 5 -17.83 19.44 22.45
C ALA A 5 -18.49 18.81 21.20
N GLU A 6 -19.80 19.01 21.01
CA GLU A 6 -20.56 18.49 19.86
C GLU A 6 -20.08 19.05 18.51
N ILE A 7 -19.61 20.30 18.47
CA ILE A 7 -19.06 20.91 17.25
C ILE A 7 -17.56 20.59 17.08
N LEU A 8 -16.84 20.45 18.18
CA LEU A 8 -15.39 20.22 18.16
C LEU A 8 -15.02 18.82 17.64
N ILE A 9 -15.81 17.79 17.98
CA ILE A 9 -15.57 16.40 17.54
C ILE A 9 -15.64 16.26 16.01
N PRO A 10 -16.71 16.72 15.31
CA PRO A 10 -16.77 16.70 13.84
C PRO A 10 -15.62 17.48 13.18
N ILE A 11 -15.24 18.64 13.74
CA ILE A 11 -14.16 19.45 13.19
C ILE A 11 -12.82 18.71 13.26
N PHE A 12 -12.51 18.07 14.40
CA PHE A 12 -11.29 17.25 14.51
C PHE A 12 -11.33 16.00 13.63
N ALA A 13 -12.50 15.40 13.43
CA ALA A 13 -12.65 14.26 12.52
C ALA A 13 -12.35 14.67 11.06
N ILE A 14 -12.88 15.81 10.61
CA ILE A 14 -12.62 16.33 9.26
C ILE A 14 -11.16 16.74 9.10
N LEU A 15 -10.59 17.45 10.08
CA LEU A 15 -9.19 17.86 10.06
C LEU A 15 -8.24 16.66 10.03
N SER A 16 -8.46 15.66 10.87
CA SER A 16 -7.62 14.45 10.86
C SER A 16 -7.79 13.64 9.57
N GLY A 17 -9.01 13.53 9.04
CA GLY A 17 -9.31 12.89 7.76
C GLY A 17 -8.60 13.51 6.56
N VAL A 18 -8.33 14.82 6.58
CA VAL A 18 -7.58 15.53 5.52
C VAL A 18 -6.08 15.58 5.81
N ALA A 19 -5.68 15.78 7.07
CA ALA A 19 -4.28 15.89 7.46
C ALA A 19 -3.50 14.60 7.23
N ILE A 20 -4.11 13.43 7.47
CA ILE A 20 -3.44 12.12 7.30
C ILE A 20 -3.05 11.89 5.83
N PRO A 21 -3.97 11.98 4.83
CA PRO A 21 -3.60 11.86 3.42
C PRO A 21 -2.51 12.85 3.00
N ILE A 22 -2.64 14.13 3.36
CA ILE A 22 -1.67 15.16 3.01
C ILE A 22 -0.29 14.81 3.57
N SER A 23 -0.21 14.38 4.83
CA SER A 23 1.04 14.00 5.47
C SER A 23 1.71 12.81 4.76
N VAL A 24 0.92 11.79 4.39
CA VAL A 24 1.41 10.64 3.61
C VAL A 24 1.91 11.08 2.24
N PHE A 25 1.19 11.95 1.53
CA PHE A 25 1.61 12.48 0.23
C PHE A 25 2.91 13.29 0.33
N VAL A 26 3.02 14.15 1.33
CA VAL A 26 4.24 14.95 1.57
C VAL A 26 5.43 14.04 1.84
N TRP A 27 5.27 13.04 2.71
CA TRP A 27 6.32 12.06 2.99
C TRP A 27 6.74 11.31 1.72
N LEU A 28 5.79 10.76 0.97
CA LEU A 28 6.06 10.05 -0.29
C LEU A 28 6.77 10.94 -1.32
N TYR A 29 6.38 12.22 -1.41
CA TYR A 29 7.02 13.19 -2.30
C TYR A 29 8.49 13.40 -1.94
N TYR A 30 8.79 13.67 -0.66
CA TYR A 30 10.16 13.88 -0.21
C TYR A 30 11.02 12.61 -0.30
N GLU A 31 10.46 11.44 0.00
CA GLU A 31 11.16 10.16 -0.16
C GLU A 31 11.50 9.91 -1.65
N GLY A 32 10.56 10.16 -2.56
CA GLY A 32 10.78 10.03 -3.99
C GLY A 32 11.78 11.04 -4.54
N LYS A 33 11.71 12.30 -4.08
CA LYS A 33 12.62 13.37 -4.49
C LYS A 33 14.06 13.09 -4.03
N GLY A 34 14.26 12.71 -2.76
CA GLY A 34 15.59 12.40 -2.23
C GLY A 34 16.27 11.26 -2.99
N LYS A 35 15.53 10.18 -3.28
CA LYS A 35 16.06 9.06 -4.08
C LYS A 35 16.54 9.50 -5.46
N ARG A 36 15.76 10.34 -6.16
CA ARG A 36 16.10 10.82 -7.51
C ARG A 36 17.33 11.73 -7.50
N GLU A 37 17.45 12.62 -6.51
CA GLU A 37 18.62 13.49 -6.36
C GLU A 37 19.88 12.67 -6.10
N THR A 38 19.82 11.66 -5.21
CA THR A 38 20.95 10.76 -4.94
C THR A 38 21.35 9.96 -6.18
N VAL A 39 20.39 9.40 -6.94
CA VAL A 39 20.69 8.69 -8.19
C VAL A 39 21.35 9.62 -9.20
N LEU A 40 20.84 10.84 -9.36
CA LEU A 40 21.41 11.82 -10.30
C LEU A 40 22.83 12.25 -9.92
N GLU A 41 23.12 12.37 -8.63
CA GLU A 41 24.45 12.72 -8.13
C GLU A 41 25.44 11.58 -8.33
N ILE A 42 25.06 10.34 -8.00
CA ILE A 42 25.86 9.15 -8.26
C ILE A 42 26.10 8.99 -9.77
N ALA A 43 25.09 9.23 -10.60
CA ALA A 43 25.20 9.14 -12.06
C ALA A 43 26.24 10.07 -12.67
N LYS A 44 26.43 11.27 -12.10
CA LYS A 44 27.44 12.23 -12.57
C LYS A 44 28.86 11.81 -12.24
N HIS A 45 29.05 10.93 -11.26
CA HIS A 45 30.35 10.50 -10.76
C HIS A 45 30.74 9.07 -11.20
N ILE A 46 29.78 8.27 -11.68
CA ILE A 46 30.03 6.95 -12.25
C ILE A 46 30.38 7.07 -13.73
N GLY A 47 31.62 6.69 -14.08
CA GLY A 47 32.11 6.68 -15.47
C GLY A 47 31.82 5.40 -16.26
N ASP A 48 31.05 4.47 -15.69
CA ASP A 48 30.76 3.15 -16.27
C ASP A 48 29.25 2.88 -16.29
N ALA A 49 28.67 2.84 -17.48
CA ALA A 49 27.22 2.69 -17.70
C ALA A 49 26.65 1.41 -17.06
N SER A 50 27.45 0.34 -16.97
CA SER A 50 27.01 -0.93 -16.37
C SER A 50 26.71 -0.80 -14.87
N LYS A 51 27.42 0.06 -14.14
CA LYS A 51 27.20 0.27 -12.70
C LYS A 51 26.02 1.22 -12.45
N LEU A 52 25.74 2.09 -13.41
CA LEU A 52 24.59 2.98 -13.37
C LEU A 52 23.29 2.17 -13.45
N ASP A 53 23.21 1.21 -14.38
CA ASP A 53 22.05 0.33 -14.52
C ASP A 53 21.83 -0.53 -13.26
N GLU A 54 22.90 -1.02 -12.63
CA GLU A 54 22.81 -1.79 -11.39
C GLU A 54 22.31 -0.94 -10.21
N LEU A 55 22.73 0.32 -10.11
CA LEU A 55 22.23 1.28 -9.13
C LEU A 55 20.77 1.67 -9.39
N ILE A 56 20.42 1.98 -10.64
CA ILE A 56 19.04 2.30 -11.03
C ILE A 56 18.13 1.11 -10.68
N ASN A 57 18.55 -0.11 -11.02
CA ASN A 57 17.85 -1.32 -10.61
C ASN A 57 17.77 -1.44 -9.08
N LEU A 58 18.84 -1.23 -8.31
CA LEU A 58 18.75 -1.28 -6.83
C LEU A 58 17.74 -0.27 -6.23
N PHE A 59 17.58 0.90 -6.84
CA PHE A 59 16.63 1.93 -6.39
C PHE A 59 15.20 1.73 -6.93
N GLU A 60 15.03 1.20 -8.14
CA GLU A 60 13.73 0.84 -8.72
C GLU A 60 13.20 -0.50 -8.19
N GLU A 61 14.08 -1.43 -7.91
CA GLU A 61 13.85 -2.79 -7.42
C GLU A 61 13.58 -2.85 -5.91
N ARG A 62 13.12 -1.73 -5.36
CA ARG A 62 11.95 -1.77 -4.46
C ARG A 62 10.70 -2.23 -5.24
N LYS A 63 10.82 -3.28 -6.07
CA LYS A 63 9.71 -4.12 -6.50
C LYS A 63 9.15 -4.65 -5.19
N LYS A 64 8.09 -4.00 -4.69
CA LYS A 64 7.25 -4.60 -3.64
C LYS A 64 7.06 -6.04 -4.05
N GLU A 65 7.40 -6.96 -3.16
CA GLU A 65 7.22 -8.40 -3.38
C GLU A 65 5.90 -8.65 -4.12
N PRO A 66 5.87 -9.61 -5.06
CA PRO A 66 4.69 -9.86 -5.89
C PRO A 66 3.45 -9.84 -5.00
N ILE A 67 2.60 -8.82 -5.20
CA ILE A 67 1.47 -8.58 -4.30
C ILE A 67 0.61 -9.84 -4.35
N ASP A 68 0.63 -10.62 -3.28
CA ASP A 68 -0.21 -11.80 -3.17
C ASP A 68 -1.64 -11.35 -2.89
N TYR A 69 -2.39 -11.20 -3.98
CA TYR A 69 -3.79 -10.83 -3.96
C TYR A 69 -4.65 -11.86 -3.21
N ARG A 70 -4.22 -13.13 -3.11
CA ARG A 70 -4.93 -14.16 -2.33
C ARG A 70 -4.78 -13.87 -0.84
N ARG A 71 -3.54 -13.68 -0.38
CA ARG A 71 -3.25 -13.35 1.03
C ARG A 71 -3.95 -12.05 1.43
N ASN A 72 -3.82 -11.01 0.62
CA ASN A 72 -4.42 -9.71 0.90
C ASN A 72 -5.95 -9.77 0.85
N GLY A 73 -6.52 -10.55 -0.07
CA GLY A 73 -7.97 -10.77 -0.13
C GLY A 73 -8.52 -11.45 1.12
N VAL A 74 -7.85 -12.50 1.62
CA VAL A 74 -8.23 -13.16 2.88
C VAL A 74 -8.19 -12.17 4.05
N ILE A 75 -7.09 -11.40 4.18
CA ILE A 75 -6.95 -10.41 5.25
C ILE A 75 -8.09 -9.38 5.18
N ALA A 76 -8.38 -8.84 4.00
CA ALA A 76 -9.45 -7.86 3.82
C ALA A 76 -10.84 -8.42 4.17
N ILE A 77 -11.13 -9.69 3.86
CA ILE A 77 -12.38 -10.34 4.28
C ILE A 77 -12.49 -10.36 5.81
N PHE A 78 -11.45 -10.82 6.51
CA PHE A 78 -11.47 -10.88 7.97
C PHE A 78 -11.56 -9.50 8.63
N VAL A 79 -10.87 -8.49 8.08
CA VAL A 79 -10.99 -7.09 8.53
C VAL A 79 -12.42 -6.59 8.32
N GLY A 80 -13.02 -6.85 7.16
CA GLY A 80 -14.38 -6.46 6.85
C GLY A 80 -15.41 -7.10 7.78
N ILE A 81 -15.29 -8.41 8.05
CA ILE A 81 -16.14 -9.11 9.01
C ILE A 81 -15.97 -8.55 10.42
N GLY A 82 -14.73 -8.24 10.83
CA GLY A 82 -14.44 -7.62 12.12
C GLY A 82 -15.10 -6.24 12.27
N LEU A 83 -15.00 -5.40 11.24
CA LEU A 83 -15.67 -4.09 11.21
C LEU A 83 -17.19 -4.22 11.20
N TYR A 84 -17.73 -5.19 10.46
CA TYR A 84 -19.16 -5.46 10.42
C TYR A 84 -19.69 -5.87 11.81
N ALA A 85 -19.02 -6.82 12.45
CA ALA A 85 -19.37 -7.27 13.79
C ALA A 85 -19.22 -6.15 14.84
N LEU A 86 -18.17 -5.33 14.74
CA LEU A 86 -17.99 -4.17 15.61
C LEU A 86 -19.11 -3.12 15.41
N GLY A 87 -19.56 -2.93 14.17
CA GLY A 87 -20.73 -2.13 13.85
C GLY A 87 -21.98 -2.65 14.55
N ALA A 88 -22.26 -3.95 14.41
CA ALA A 88 -23.42 -4.59 15.02
C ALA A 88 -23.40 -4.57 16.57
N ILE A 89 -22.23 -4.60 17.19
CA ILE A 89 -22.10 -4.67 18.66
C ILE A 89 -22.10 -3.27 19.31
N ALA A 90 -21.47 -2.26 18.68
CA ALA A 90 -21.15 -1.02 19.38
C ALA A 90 -21.41 0.28 18.61
N ILE A 91 -21.18 0.34 17.30
CA ILE A 91 -21.09 1.63 16.56
C ILE A 91 -22.32 1.90 15.67
N GLY A 92 -22.97 0.85 15.16
CA GLY A 92 -24.19 0.92 14.34
C GLY A 92 -23.97 0.79 12.83
N ALA A 93 -25.05 1.03 12.09
CA ALA A 93 -25.23 0.65 10.69
C ALA A 93 -24.17 1.21 9.71
N ILE A 94 -23.57 2.36 10.00
CA ILE A 94 -22.52 2.95 9.15
C ILE A 94 -21.28 2.04 9.13
N LEU A 95 -20.85 1.56 10.30
CA LEU A 95 -19.67 0.72 10.40
C LEU A 95 -19.95 -0.70 9.88
N GLU A 96 -21.17 -1.19 10.05
CA GLU A 96 -21.65 -2.40 9.36
C GLU A 96 -21.51 -2.26 7.85
N GLY A 97 -22.00 -1.16 7.27
CA GLY A 97 -21.86 -0.88 5.84
C GLY A 97 -20.41 -0.86 5.36
N ILE A 98 -19.51 -0.23 6.13
CA ILE A 98 -18.07 -0.21 5.84
C ILE A 98 -17.48 -1.63 5.90
N GLY A 99 -17.82 -2.41 6.92
CA GLY A 99 -17.35 -3.79 7.07
C GLY A 99 -17.82 -4.70 5.93
N ALA A 100 -19.09 -4.57 5.50
CA ALA A 100 -19.62 -5.30 4.36
C ALA A 100 -18.89 -4.93 3.06
N LEU A 101 -18.63 -3.64 2.83
CA LEU A 101 -17.89 -3.15 1.66
C LEU A 101 -16.46 -3.71 1.63
N VAL A 102 -15.72 -3.62 2.75
CA VAL A 102 -14.35 -4.12 2.86
C VAL A 102 -14.30 -5.64 2.64
N SER A 103 -15.30 -6.37 3.13
CA SER A 103 -15.43 -7.82 2.90
C SER A 103 -15.58 -8.14 1.41
N LEU A 104 -16.44 -7.41 0.70
CA LEU A 104 -16.64 -7.57 -0.75
C LEU A 104 -15.37 -7.27 -1.56
N ILE A 105 -14.61 -6.23 -1.18
CA ILE A 105 -13.31 -5.93 -1.79
C ILE A 105 -12.32 -7.09 -1.57
N GLY A 106 -12.34 -7.67 -0.37
CA GLY A 106 -11.52 -8.83 -0.04
C GLY A 106 -11.85 -10.06 -0.89
N VAL A 107 -13.14 -10.34 -1.12
CA VAL A 107 -13.59 -11.42 -2.03
C VAL A 107 -13.09 -11.16 -3.45
N GLY A 108 -13.25 -9.93 -3.96
CA GLY A 108 -12.76 -9.57 -5.30
C GLY A 108 -11.23 -9.74 -5.43
N SER A 109 -10.48 -9.34 -4.41
CA SER A 109 -9.01 -9.48 -4.38
C SER A 109 -8.59 -10.96 -4.34
N LEU A 110 -9.28 -11.77 -3.55
CA LEU A 110 -9.03 -13.22 -3.46
C LEU A 110 -9.28 -13.90 -4.81
N LEU A 111 -10.39 -13.56 -5.47
CA LEU A 111 -10.70 -14.05 -6.81
C LEU A 111 -9.66 -13.61 -7.84
N ALA A 112 -9.25 -12.35 -7.83
CA ALA A 112 -8.20 -11.84 -8.71
C ALA A 112 -6.87 -12.59 -8.53
N GLY A 113 -6.52 -12.95 -7.30
CA GLY A 113 -5.33 -13.73 -7.01
C GLY A 113 -5.37 -15.19 -7.53
N TYR A 114 -6.57 -15.75 -7.72
CA TYR A 114 -6.73 -17.06 -8.37
C TYR A 114 -6.81 -16.96 -9.89
N LEU A 115 -7.46 -15.92 -10.43
CA LEU A 115 -7.59 -15.70 -11.88
C LEU A 115 -6.28 -15.24 -12.53
N TYR A 116 -5.48 -14.45 -11.82
CA TYR A 116 -4.20 -13.89 -12.29
C TYR A 116 -3.07 -14.27 -11.33
N PRO A 117 -2.64 -15.55 -11.32
CA PRO A 117 -1.57 -16.01 -10.43
C PRO A 117 -0.22 -15.37 -10.81
N ASN A 118 0.55 -14.95 -9.80
CA ASN A 118 1.86 -14.28 -9.97
C ASN A 118 3.02 -15.24 -10.34
N THR A 119 2.73 -16.51 -10.64
CA THR A 119 3.70 -17.58 -10.91
C THR A 119 4.70 -17.26 -12.01
N GLY A 120 4.31 -16.45 -13.00
CA GLY A 120 5.22 -16.04 -14.08
C GLY A 120 6.40 -15.21 -13.60
N LYS A 121 6.22 -14.34 -12.60
CA LYS A 121 7.29 -13.46 -12.09
C LYS A 121 8.24 -14.17 -11.12
N GLU A 122 7.72 -15.12 -10.34
CA GLU A 122 8.54 -15.94 -9.44
C GLU A 122 9.52 -16.83 -10.23
N LEU A 123 9.06 -17.39 -11.36
CA LEU A 123 9.91 -18.17 -12.26
C LEU A 123 10.98 -17.29 -12.95
N THR A 124 10.62 -16.11 -13.46
CA THR A 124 11.59 -15.20 -14.09
C THR A 124 12.67 -14.76 -13.11
N ASN A 125 12.31 -14.39 -11.89
CA ASN A 125 13.29 -14.02 -10.86
C ASN A 125 14.23 -15.18 -10.51
N ALA A 126 13.70 -16.41 -10.41
CA ALA A 126 14.52 -17.59 -10.13
C ALA A 126 15.49 -17.92 -11.27
N VAL A 127 15.08 -17.71 -12.53
CA VAL A 127 15.95 -17.88 -13.71
C VAL A 127 17.03 -16.80 -13.74
N GLU A 128 16.67 -15.55 -13.49
CA GLU A 128 17.61 -14.42 -13.47
C GLU A 128 18.66 -14.55 -12.35
N GLU A 129 18.29 -15.13 -11.21
CA GLU A 129 19.21 -15.47 -10.12
C GLU A 129 20.12 -16.67 -10.46
N PHE A 130 19.65 -17.61 -11.29
CA PHE A 130 20.47 -18.70 -11.85
C PHE A 130 21.44 -18.20 -12.93
N GLU A 131 21.05 -17.24 -13.77
CA GLU A 131 21.90 -16.68 -14.84
C GLU A 131 23.00 -15.75 -14.32
N LYS A 132 22.80 -15.12 -13.16
CA LYS A 132 23.81 -14.28 -12.49
C LYS A 132 24.90 -15.10 -11.75
N LYS A 133 24.78 -16.42 -11.70
CA LYS A 133 25.67 -17.33 -10.97
C LYS A 133 26.62 -18.09 -11.90
#